data_AF-A0A8C5PFQ3-F1
#
_entry.id   AF-A0A8C5PFQ3-F1
#
_cell.length_a   1.000
_cell.length_b   1.000
_cell.length_c   1.000
_cell.angle_alpha   90.00
_cell.angle_beta   90.00
_cell.angle_gamma   90.00
#
_symmetry.space_group_name_H-M   'P 1'
#
loop_
_entity.id
_entity.type
_entity.pdbx_description
1 polymer ?
#
loop_
_entity_poly.entity_id
_entity_poly.type
_entity_poly.pdbx_seq_one_letter_code
_entity_poly.pdbx_strand_id
1 'polypeptide(L)'
;MTARAPRRMLNEVKKTPSVSAKDLQKYLAHANIFVDTSTIRKTLNKNGVHGRTPRRKPLLSKKNIAARLKFAKEHLDVPQHYWQNILDIYSLWVCCFTGI
;
A
#
# COMPACT_ATOMS: atom_id res chain seq x y z
N MET A 1 -27.57 -15.27 1.50
CA MET A 1 -26.60 -14.64 2.44
C MET A 1 -27.39 -13.93 3.54
N THR A 2 -27.00 -14.05 4.80
CA THR A 2 -27.64 -13.26 5.87
C THR A 2 -27.30 -11.78 5.69
N ALA A 3 -28.22 -10.86 6.03
CA ALA A 3 -28.01 -9.41 5.83
C ALA A 3 -26.76 -8.88 6.56
N ARG A 4 -26.30 -9.55 7.61
CA ARG A 4 -25.12 -9.17 8.42
C ARG A 4 -23.78 -9.71 7.89
N ALA A 5 -23.77 -10.75 7.06
CA ALA A 5 -22.53 -11.38 6.60
C ALA A 5 -21.63 -10.45 5.76
N PRO A 6 -22.15 -9.68 4.78
CA PRO A 6 -21.32 -8.77 3.99
C PRO A 6 -20.62 -7.71 4.83
N ARG A 7 -21.35 -7.09 5.77
CA ARG A 7 -20.80 -6.05 6.65
C ARG A 7 -19.71 -6.58 7.56
N ARG A 8 -19.85 -7.80 8.10
CA ARG A 8 -18.82 -8.44 8.92
C ARG A 8 -17.56 -8.72 8.12
N MET A 9 -17.68 -9.28 6.91
CA MET A 9 -16.53 -9.53 6.04
C MET A 9 -15.77 -8.24 5.73
N LEU A 10 -16.47 -7.17 5.34
CA LEU A 10 -15.83 -5.89 5.00
C LEU A 10 -15.13 -5.24 6.20
N ASN A 11 -15.73 -5.33 7.39
CA ASN A 11 -15.11 -4.82 8.61
C ASN A 11 -13.82 -5.56 8.96
N GLU A 12 -13.80 -6.88 8.80
CA GLU A 12 -12.58 -7.66 9.06
C GLU A 12 -11.49 -7.33 8.03
N VAL A 13 -11.81 -7.27 6.73
CA VAL A 13 -10.83 -6.88 5.72
C VAL A 13 -10.29 -5.47 5.96
N LYS A 14 -11.10 -4.55 6.49
CA LYS A 14 -10.64 -3.20 6.84
C LYS A 14 -9.65 -3.19 8.02
N LYS A 15 -9.81 -4.07 9.01
CA LYS A 15 -8.86 -4.22 10.12
C LYS A 15 -7.57 -4.87 9.65
N THR A 16 -7.68 -5.93 8.85
CA THR A 16 -6.57 -6.77 8.42
C THR A 16 -6.64 -6.97 6.90
N PRO A 17 -6.02 -6.07 6.10
CA PRO A 17 -6.15 -6.09 4.64
C PRO A 17 -5.43 -7.27 3.96
N SER A 18 -4.63 -8.05 4.71
CA SER A 18 -3.88 -9.21 4.21
C SER A 18 -4.63 -10.53 4.31
N VAL A 19 -5.88 -10.55 4.81
CA VAL A 19 -6.60 -11.79 5.11
C VAL A 19 -7.08 -12.48 3.82
N SER A 20 -6.87 -13.80 3.74
CA SER A 20 -7.34 -14.61 2.63
C SER A 20 -8.86 -14.87 2.70
N ALA A 21 -9.48 -15.15 1.56
CA ALA A 21 -10.88 -15.59 1.51
C ALA A 21 -11.13 -16.87 2.34
N LYS A 22 -10.14 -17.76 2.48
CA LYS A 22 -10.23 -18.96 3.33
C LYS A 22 -10.21 -18.61 4.82
N ASP A 23 -9.41 -17.63 5.21
CA ASP A 23 -9.33 -17.17 6.58
C ASP A 23 -10.60 -16.41 6.98
N LEU A 24 -11.16 -15.62 6.07
CA LEU A 24 -12.49 -15.03 6.23
C LEU A 24 -13.57 -16.10 6.38
N GLN A 25 -13.50 -17.18 5.61
CA GLN A 25 -14.45 -18.28 5.75
C GLN A 25 -14.40 -18.92 7.14
N LYS A 26 -13.19 -19.16 7.68
CA LYS A 26 -13.01 -19.65 9.06
C LYS A 26 -13.57 -18.66 10.09
N TYR A 27 -13.27 -17.38 9.94
CA TYR A 27 -13.80 -16.33 10.81
C TYR A 27 -15.34 -16.30 10.81
N LEU A 28 -15.96 -16.45 9.64
CA LEU A 28 -17.42 -16.49 9.51
C LEU A 28 -18.01 -17.77 10.11
N ALA A 29 -17.31 -18.91 9.99
CA ALA A 29 -17.73 -20.17 10.61
C ALA A 29 -17.81 -20.05 12.14
N HIS A 30 -16.85 -19.37 12.78
CA HIS A 30 -16.92 -19.04 14.22
C HIS A 30 -18.14 -18.19 14.58
N ALA A 31 -18.69 -17.43 13.64
CA ALA A 31 -19.90 -16.64 13.80
C ALA A 31 -21.18 -17.38 13.41
N ASN A 32 -21.12 -18.70 13.19
CA ASN A 32 -22.22 -19.55 12.67
C ASN A 32 -22.74 -19.10 11.29
N ILE A 33 -21.86 -18.49 10.47
CA ILE A 33 -22.17 -18.04 9.12
C ILE A 33 -21.36 -18.89 8.13
N PHE A 34 -22.04 -19.79 7.44
CA PHE A 34 -21.43 -20.64 6.42
C PHE A 34 -21.59 -19.99 5.04
N VAL A 35 -20.47 -19.63 4.42
CA VAL A 35 -20.42 -19.02 3.09
C VAL A 35 -19.31 -19.67 2.29
N ASP A 36 -19.60 -19.98 1.03
CA ASP A 36 -18.57 -20.50 0.13
C ASP A 36 -17.52 -19.43 -0.23
N THR A 37 -16.28 -19.86 -0.43
CA THR A 37 -15.16 -18.97 -0.77
C THR A 37 -15.40 -18.17 -2.05
N SER A 38 -16.11 -18.72 -3.05
CA SER A 38 -16.44 -17.98 -4.28
C SER A 38 -17.41 -16.83 -4.00
N THR A 39 -18.35 -17.01 -3.07
CA THR A 39 -19.32 -15.99 -2.67
C THR A 39 -18.62 -14.87 -1.90
N ILE A 40 -17.65 -15.20 -1.04
CA ILE A 40 -16.81 -14.22 -0.35
C ILE A 40 -16.07 -13.36 -1.39
N ARG A 41 -15.37 -13.99 -2.34
CA ARG A 41 -14.63 -13.27 -3.40
C ARG A 41 -15.54 -12.36 -4.25
N LYS A 42 -16.69 -12.87 -4.70
CA LYS A 42 -17.68 -12.07 -5.46
C LYS A 42 -18.16 -10.86 -4.67
N THR A 43 -18.45 -11.05 -3.38
CA THR A 43 -18.91 -9.96 -2.50
C THR A 43 -17.81 -8.93 -2.31
N LEU A 44 -16.56 -9.34 -2.07
CA LEU A 44 -15.42 -8.42 -1.92
C LEU A 44 -15.20 -7.60 -3.19
N ASN A 45 -15.19 -8.25 -4.36
CA ASN A 45 -15.03 -7.58 -5.64
C ASN A 45 -16.16 -6.57 -5.92
N LYS A 46 -17.42 -6.91 -5.60
CA LYS A 46 -18.56 -5.99 -5.75
C LYS A 46 -18.41 -4.73 -4.88
N ASN A 47 -17.67 -4.82 -3.77
CA ASN A 47 -17.40 -3.70 -2.87
C ASN A 47 -16.04 -3.02 -3.14
N GLY A 48 -15.39 -3.30 -4.27
CA GLY A 48 -14.11 -2.68 -4.66
C GLY A 48 -12.89 -3.17 -3.86
N VAL A 49 -13.03 -4.27 -3.11
CA VAL A 49 -11.94 -4.85 -2.34
C VAL A 49 -11.23 -5.88 -3.22
N HIS A 50 -10.07 -5.49 -3.75
CA HIS A 50 -9.25 -6.33 -4.62
C HIS A 50 -8.00 -6.84 -3.89
N GLY A 51 -7.63 -8.08 -4.20
CA GLY A 51 -6.33 -8.61 -3.77
C GLY A 51 -5.21 -7.81 -4.44
N ARG A 52 -4.30 -7.26 -3.64
CA ARG A 52 -3.10 -6.55 -4.11
C ARG A 52 -1.89 -7.03 -3.33
N THR A 53 -0.76 -7.12 -4.01
CA THR A 53 0.52 -7.43 -3.36
C THR A 53 1.06 -6.17 -2.66
N PRO A 54 1.46 -6.24 -1.38
CA PRO A 54 2.08 -5.11 -0.71
C PRO A 54 3.39 -4.72 -1.43
N ARG A 55 3.60 -3.42 -1.64
CA ARG A 55 4.85 -2.91 -2.23
C ARG A 55 5.98 -3.00 -1.19
N ARG A 56 7.16 -3.45 -1.62
CA ARG A 56 8.37 -3.42 -0.77
C ARG A 56 8.77 -1.97 -0.55
N LYS A 57 8.90 -1.57 0.73
CA LYS A 57 9.38 -0.25 1.13
C LYS A 57 10.56 -0.40 2.08
N PRO A 58 11.58 0.48 2.02
CA PRO A 58 12.61 0.49 3.04
C PRO A 58 11.99 0.84 4.40
N LEU A 59 12.51 0.26 5.47
CA LEU A 59 12.10 0.61 6.82
C LEU A 59 12.67 2.00 7.14
N LEU A 60 11.79 2.96 7.42
CA LEU A 60 12.19 4.32 7.76
C LEU A 60 12.18 4.51 9.28
N SER A 61 13.30 4.99 9.82
CA SER A 61 13.36 5.46 11.19
C SER A 61 12.54 6.75 11.36
N LYS A 62 12.09 7.05 12.58
CA LYS A 62 11.36 8.30 12.88
C LYS A 62 12.15 9.54 12.47
N LYS A 63 13.47 9.53 12.69
CA LYS A 63 14.41 10.59 12.26
C LYS A 63 14.37 10.79 10.74
N ASN A 64 14.43 9.71 9.97
CA ASN A 64 14.44 9.78 8.51
C ASN A 64 13.10 10.29 7.95
N ILE A 65 11.97 9.93 8.58
CA ILE A 65 10.65 10.45 8.21
C ILE A 65 10.59 11.97 8.42
N ALA A 66 11.03 12.46 9.59
CA ALA A 66 11.03 13.88 9.90
C ALA A 66 11.96 14.68 8.96
N ALA A 67 13.17 14.17 8.69
CA ALA A 67 14.11 14.79 7.78
C ALA A 67 13.55 14.87 6.35
N ARG A 68 12.96 13.79 5.84
CA ARG A 68 12.32 13.76 4.51
C ARG A 68 11.15 14.72 4.42
N LEU A 69 10.32 14.82 5.46
CA LEU A 69 9.18 15.75 5.49
C LEU A 69 9.65 17.21 5.50
N LYS A 70 10.68 17.52 6.30
CA LYS A 70 11.28 18.87 6.34
C LYS A 70 11.85 19.25 4.97
N PHE A 71 12.66 18.36 4.39
CA PHE A 71 13.23 18.55 3.05
C PHE A 71 12.14 18.79 2.00
N ALA A 72 11.09 17.95 1.98
CA ALA A 72 10.00 18.09 1.03
C ALA A 72 9.33 19.46 1.14
N LYS A 73 9.01 19.92 2.37
CA LYS A 73 8.38 21.23 2.61
C LYS A 73 9.24 22.41 2.17
N GLU A 74 10.54 22.35 2.46
CA GLU A 74 11.49 23.42 2.10
C GLU A 74 11.67 23.54 0.57
N HIS A 75 11.47 22.45 -0.17
CA HIS A 75 11.73 22.40 -1.60
C HIS A 75 10.46 22.29 -2.47
N LEU A 76 9.28 22.61 -1.93
CA LEU A 76 8.01 22.59 -2.70
C LEU A 76 8.01 23.62 -3.83
N ASP A 77 8.50 24.84 -3.57
CA ASP A 77 8.44 25.98 -4.50
C ASP A 77 9.75 26.19 -5.28
N VAL A 78 10.65 25.21 -5.22
CA VAL A 78 11.96 25.31 -5.87
C VAL A 78 11.80 25.14 -7.38
N PRO A 79 12.33 26.07 -8.20
CA PRO A 79 12.13 26.08 -9.64
C PRO A 79 12.76 24.85 -10.30
N GLN A 80 12.15 24.37 -11.39
CA GLN A 80 12.58 23.16 -12.11
C GLN A 80 14.07 23.19 -12.50
N HIS A 81 14.61 24.37 -12.84
CA HIS A 81 16.01 24.54 -13.23
C HIS A 81 16.99 24.10 -12.12
N TYR A 82 16.62 24.29 -10.85
CA TYR A 82 17.44 23.88 -9.72
C TYR A 82 17.59 22.36 -9.68
N TRP A 83 16.50 21.62 -9.95
CA TRP A 83 16.52 20.16 -9.99
C TRP A 83 17.27 19.63 -11.21
N GLN A 84 17.17 20.29 -12.36
CA GLN A 84 17.94 19.94 -13.56
C GLN A 84 19.45 20.05 -13.29
N ASN A 85 19.90 21.19 -12.74
CA ASN A 85 21.31 21.37 -12.38
C ASN A 85 21.82 20.29 -11.43
N ILE A 86 21.02 19.89 -10.43
CA ILE A 86 21.39 18.81 -9.50
C ILE A 86 21.54 17.48 -10.25
N LEU A 87 20.56 17.12 -11.07
CA LEU A 87 20.59 15.86 -11.82
C LEU A 87 21.75 15.81 -12.82
N ASP A 88 22.04 16.94 -13.48
CA ASP A 88 23.15 17.06 -14.43
C ASP A 88 24.50 16.89 -13.74
N ILE A 89 24.68 17.48 -12.54
CA ILE A 89 25.89 17.27 -11.71
C ILE A 89 26.04 15.80 -11.32
N TYR A 90 24.97 15.16 -10.86
CA TYR A 90 25.01 13.73 -10.52
C TYR A 90 25.31 12.85 -11.75
N SER A 91 24.74 13.18 -12.91
CA SER A 91 24.99 12.47 -14.17
C SER A 91 26.43 12.63 -14.64
N LEU A 92 26.97 13.86 -14.60
CA LEU A 92 28.38 14.15 -14.91
C LEU A 92 29.33 13.42 -13.95
N TRP A 93 29.01 13.39 -12.65
CA TRP A 93 29.81 12.67 -11.67
C TRP A 93 29.81 11.16 -11.93
N VAL A 94 28.64 10.57 -12.24
CA VAL A 94 28.54 9.16 -12.63
C VAL A 94 29.33 8.90 -13.93
N CYS A 95 29.18 9.70 -14.98
CA CYS A 95 29.97 9.56 -16.21
C CYS A 95 31.48 9.63 -15.95
N CYS A 96 31.95 10.61 -15.18
CA CYS A 96 33.37 10.76 -14.87
C CYS A 96 33.94 9.66 -13.95
N PHE A 97 33.12 9.05 -13.09
CA PHE A 97 33.61 8.09 -12.07
C PHE A 97 33.35 6.61 -12.45
N THR A 98 32.33 6.33 -13.25
CA THR A 98 32.05 4.97 -13.77
C THR A 98 32.52 4.73 -15.20
N GLY A 99 33.10 5.74 -15.88
CA GLY A 99 33.80 5.57 -17.14
C GLY A 99 32.94 4.98 -18.27
N ILE A 100 31.72 5.52 -18.43
CA ILE A 100 30.89 5.31 -19.63
C ILE A 100 31.06 6.54 -20.52
#